data_AF-A0A2K3MB73-F1
#
_entry.id   AF-A0A2K3MB73-F1
#
_cell.length_a   1.000
_cell.length_b   1.000
_cell.length_c   1.000
_cell.angle_alpha   90.00
_cell.angle_beta   90.00
_cell.angle_gamma   90.00
#
_symmetry.space_group_name_H-M   'P 1'
#
loop_
_entity.id
_entity.type
_entity.pdbx_description
1 polymer ?
#
loop_
_entity_poly.entity_id
_entity_poly.type
_entity_poly.pdbx_seq_one_letter_code
_entity_poly.pdbx_strand_id
1 'polypeptide(L)'
;RYGSGPSDNSSDVEEPEAASVGWGAGEDGAAMSSSSEGNLGWQWFKDPRLACLGFRGIFPSNIIPPLIEADKETDEQNYLMWRIEKGVAEGSIEIPKGEAMPLEYNLVGLNAISFDKGCYVGQELIARTHHRGVIRKRLVPLRFQDNDGKEIINRFIPGSEVVNTGSGKKAGLMTTALGCRGLGLLRLVEALKGSTALSIQGQEDVKVVASKPDWWPSDWLQDLQQYTAFA
;
A
#
# COMPACT_ATOMS: atom_id res chain seq x y z
N ARG A 1 11.00 -54.09 -42.70
CA ARG A 1 10.85 -54.09 -44.18
C ARG A 1 9.66 -53.18 -44.49
N TYR A 2 9.90 -52.15 -45.32
CA TYR A 2 9.00 -51.28 -46.11
C TYR A 2 7.48 -51.46 -45.94
N GLY A 3 6.71 -50.41 -45.61
CA GLY A 3 6.15 -49.39 -46.53
C GLY A 3 4.63 -49.66 -46.61
N SER A 4 3.69 -48.71 -46.52
CA SER A 4 3.52 -47.48 -47.30
C SER A 4 2.42 -46.63 -46.63
N GLY A 5 2.51 -45.31 -46.69
CA GLY A 5 1.45 -44.41 -46.21
C GLY A 5 0.20 -44.36 -47.12
N PRO A 6 -0.84 -43.65 -46.66
CA PRO A 6 -1.52 -42.73 -47.55
C PRO A 6 -1.67 -41.32 -46.95
N SER A 7 -1.92 -40.41 -47.89
CA SER A 7 -1.95 -38.95 -47.89
C SER A 7 -3.20 -38.29 -47.28
N ASP A 8 -2.96 -37.07 -46.78
CA ASP A 8 -3.81 -35.86 -46.72
C ASP A 8 -5.33 -35.97 -46.72
N ASN A 9 -5.93 -35.52 -45.61
CA ASN A 9 -6.81 -34.34 -45.55
C ASN A 9 -7.34 -34.18 -44.11
N SER A 10 -6.73 -33.31 -43.30
CA SER A 10 -7.37 -32.82 -42.07
C SER A 10 -7.86 -31.39 -42.31
N SER A 11 -9.17 -31.28 -42.51
CA SER A 11 -9.91 -30.03 -42.39
C SER A 11 -9.76 -29.50 -40.97
N ASP A 12 -9.35 -28.24 -40.85
CA ASP A 12 -9.41 -27.45 -39.62
C ASP A 12 -10.85 -27.46 -39.10
N VAL A 13 -11.06 -28.15 -37.98
CA VAL A 13 -12.28 -28.01 -37.18
C VAL A 13 -11.93 -27.01 -36.09
N GLU A 14 -12.40 -25.78 -36.25
CA GLU A 14 -12.41 -24.77 -35.19
C GLU A 14 -13.10 -25.36 -33.96
N GLU A 15 -12.35 -25.50 -32.86
CA GLU A 15 -12.93 -25.74 -31.54
C GLU A 15 -13.71 -24.48 -31.12
N PRO A 16 -14.96 -24.60 -30.66
CA PRO A 16 -15.76 -23.46 -30.29
C PRO A 16 -15.23 -22.81 -29.02
N GLU A 17 -15.21 -21.47 -29.04
CA GLU A 17 -14.88 -20.58 -27.94
C GLU A 17 -15.38 -21.11 -26.58
N ALA A 18 -14.43 -21.32 -25.67
CA ALA A 18 -14.74 -21.53 -24.27
C ALA A 18 -15.33 -20.23 -23.70
N ALA A 19 -16.66 -20.17 -23.68
CA ALA A 19 -17.40 -19.18 -22.90
C ALA A 19 -16.90 -19.22 -21.46
N SER A 20 -16.21 -18.16 -21.04
CA SER A 20 -15.86 -17.93 -19.65
C SER A 20 -17.14 -17.71 -18.86
N VAL A 21 -17.58 -18.76 -18.18
CA VAL A 21 -18.70 -18.72 -17.23
C VAL A 21 -18.24 -17.92 -16.00
N GLY A 22 -18.45 -16.60 -16.05
CA GLY A 22 -18.30 -15.70 -14.92
C GLY A 22 -19.42 -15.94 -13.90
N TRP A 23 -19.07 -16.53 -12.76
CA TRP A 23 -19.95 -16.59 -11.60
C TRP A 23 -19.91 -15.25 -10.86
N GLY A 24 -21.07 -14.61 -10.71
CA GLY A 24 -21.31 -13.55 -9.74
C GLY A 24 -21.57 -12.19 -10.37
N ALA A 25 -22.86 -11.86 -10.50
CA ALA A 25 -23.33 -10.49 -10.73
C ALA A 25 -23.01 -9.65 -9.47
N GLY A 26 -21.85 -9.01 -9.49
CA GLY A 26 -21.49 -7.93 -8.59
C GLY A 26 -20.69 -6.93 -9.41
N GLU A 27 -21.22 -5.73 -9.59
CA GLU A 27 -20.54 -4.65 -10.29
C GLU A 27 -19.26 -4.30 -9.50
N ASP A 28 -18.11 -4.68 -10.04
CA ASP A 28 -16.81 -4.31 -9.51
C ASP A 28 -16.46 -2.90 -10.00
N GLY A 29 -16.73 -1.89 -9.18
CA GLY A 29 -16.40 -0.49 -9.50
C GLY A 29 -14.92 -0.23 -9.85
N ALA A 30 -14.02 -1.19 -9.61
CA ALA A 30 -12.61 -1.14 -10.00
C ALA A 30 -12.36 -1.39 -11.50
N ALA A 31 -13.26 -2.08 -12.21
CA ALA A 31 -13.06 -2.46 -13.62
C ALA A 31 -13.54 -1.40 -14.64
N MET A 32 -14.31 -0.39 -14.21
CA MET A 32 -15.02 0.53 -15.11
C MET A 32 -14.21 1.73 -15.62
N SER A 33 -12.88 1.64 -15.70
CA SER A 33 -12.05 2.73 -16.23
C SER A 33 -10.77 2.21 -16.88
N SER A 34 -10.94 1.37 -17.90
CA SER A 34 -9.86 0.95 -18.79
C SER A 34 -9.95 1.71 -20.11
N SER A 35 -8.80 2.15 -20.62
CA SER A 35 -8.62 2.46 -22.04
C SER A 35 -7.83 1.29 -22.63
N SER A 36 -8.41 0.58 -23.60
CA SER A 36 -7.78 -0.57 -24.24
C SER A 36 -7.71 -0.40 -25.76
N GLU A 37 -6.64 -0.94 -26.35
CA GLU A 37 -6.57 -1.32 -27.75
C GLU A 37 -6.47 -2.86 -27.78
N GLY A 38 -7.14 -3.53 -28.72
CA GLY A 38 -7.57 -4.94 -28.63
C GLY A 38 -6.53 -6.05 -28.34
N ASN A 39 -7.11 -7.19 -27.97
CA ASN A 39 -6.68 -8.59 -27.72
C ASN A 39 -5.28 -9.01 -27.18
N LEU A 40 -4.26 -8.15 -27.05
CA LEU A 40 -3.07 -8.38 -26.17
C LEU A 40 -2.24 -7.08 -26.03
N GLY A 41 -2.88 -5.92 -26.19
CA GLY A 41 -2.26 -4.59 -26.10
C GLY A 41 -1.97 -4.11 -24.68
N TRP A 42 -1.56 -2.86 -24.55
CA TRP A 42 -1.36 -2.20 -23.26
C TRP A 42 -2.70 -1.88 -22.60
N GLN A 43 -2.75 -2.02 -21.28
CA GLN A 43 -3.94 -1.73 -20.48
C GLN A 43 -3.56 -0.79 -19.34
N TRP A 44 -4.29 0.31 -19.18
CA TRP A 44 -4.17 1.18 -18.02
C TRP A 44 -5.36 1.01 -17.09
N PHE A 45 -5.07 0.87 -15.81
CA PHE A 45 -6.05 0.77 -14.74
C PHE A 45 -5.80 1.88 -13.73
N LYS A 46 -6.85 2.49 -13.17
CA LYS A 46 -6.67 3.37 -12.02
C LYS A 46 -6.04 2.58 -10.87
N ASP A 47 -5.15 3.21 -10.09
CA ASP A 47 -4.63 2.58 -8.88
C ASP A 47 -5.80 2.29 -7.92
N PRO A 48 -6.04 1.02 -7.54
CA PRO A 48 -7.21 0.65 -6.74
C PRO A 48 -7.12 1.14 -5.30
N ARG A 49 -5.94 1.56 -4.83
CA ARG A 49 -5.71 2.01 -3.46
C ARG A 49 -6.13 3.45 -3.30
N LEU A 50 -5.62 4.34 -4.16
CA LEU A 50 -5.85 5.78 -4.09
C LEU A 50 -5.74 6.42 -5.47
N ALA A 51 -6.67 7.32 -5.80
CA ALA A 51 -6.64 8.06 -7.06
C ALA A 51 -5.36 8.89 -7.25
N CYS A 52 -4.76 9.39 -6.16
CA CYS A 52 -3.51 10.16 -6.22
C CYS A 52 -2.26 9.33 -6.57
N LEU A 53 -2.36 8.01 -6.63
CA LEU A 53 -1.28 7.13 -7.12
C LEU A 53 -1.37 6.87 -8.64
N GLY A 54 -2.30 7.55 -9.31
CA GLY A 54 -2.40 7.56 -10.76
C GLY A 54 -2.92 6.24 -11.33
N PHE A 55 -2.24 5.75 -12.36
CA PHE A 55 -2.62 4.56 -13.12
C PHE A 55 -1.54 3.48 -13.04
N ARG A 56 -1.94 2.24 -13.33
CA ARG A 56 -1.07 1.07 -13.49
C ARG A 56 -1.18 0.60 -14.93
N GLY A 57 -0.03 0.60 -15.62
CA GLY A 57 0.09 0.09 -16.98
C GLY A 57 0.52 -1.37 -16.94
N ILE A 58 -0.20 -2.24 -17.66
CA ILE A 58 0.16 -3.63 -17.89
C ILE A 58 0.36 -3.81 -19.39
N PHE A 59 1.56 -4.21 -19.78
CA PHE A 59 1.94 -4.39 -21.17
C PHE A 59 3.01 -5.49 -21.29
N PRO A 60 3.13 -6.14 -22.46
CA PRO A 60 4.19 -7.12 -22.72
C PRO A 60 5.59 -6.54 -22.51
N SER A 61 6.50 -7.31 -21.91
CA SER A 61 7.87 -6.86 -21.59
C SER A 61 8.73 -6.53 -22.81
N ASN A 62 8.32 -6.99 -24.00
CA ASN A 62 8.98 -6.73 -25.27
C ASN A 62 8.44 -5.48 -25.99
N ILE A 63 7.52 -4.73 -25.38
CA ILE A 63 6.90 -3.53 -25.96
C ILE A 63 7.30 -2.31 -25.13
N ILE A 64 7.69 -1.24 -25.81
CA ILE A 64 7.85 0.08 -25.17
C ILE A 64 6.43 0.58 -24.88
N PRO A 65 6.08 0.88 -23.62
CA PRO A 65 4.76 1.38 -23.29
C PRO A 65 4.46 2.64 -24.11
N PRO A 66 3.22 2.81 -24.58
CA PRO A 66 2.84 4.03 -25.30
C PRO A 66 3.19 5.24 -24.44
N LEU A 67 3.83 6.23 -25.04
CA LEU A 67 4.16 7.47 -24.35
C LEU A 67 2.84 8.13 -23.91
N ILE A 68 2.58 8.14 -22.60
CA ILE A 68 1.54 9.01 -22.04
C ILE A 68 2.07 10.45 -22.18
N GLU A 69 1.19 11.42 -22.41
CA GLU A 69 1.49 12.87 -22.56
C GLU A 69 2.37 13.49 -21.45
N ALA A 70 2.71 12.75 -20.40
CA ALA A 70 3.78 13.08 -19.47
C ALA A 70 5.14 12.80 -20.14
N ASP A 71 5.66 13.81 -20.85
CA ASP A 71 6.91 13.85 -21.64
C ASP A 71 8.23 13.49 -20.89
N LYS A 72 8.18 12.90 -19.69
CA LYS A 72 9.38 12.57 -18.93
C LYS A 72 9.23 11.32 -18.06
N GLU A 73 10.01 10.31 -18.41
CA GLU A 73 10.28 9.17 -17.53
C GLU A 73 10.96 9.63 -16.25
N THR A 74 10.64 8.98 -15.13
CA THR A 74 11.22 9.25 -13.83
C THR A 74 11.76 7.98 -13.19
N ASP A 75 12.76 8.13 -12.33
CA ASP A 75 13.29 7.06 -11.49
C ASP A 75 12.21 6.48 -10.56
N GLU A 76 12.26 5.16 -10.34
CA GLU A 76 11.50 4.40 -9.36
C GLU A 76 11.59 5.03 -7.96
N GLN A 77 12.74 5.60 -7.59
CA GLN A 77 12.92 6.28 -6.30
C GLN A 77 11.94 7.45 -6.09
N ASN A 78 11.55 8.15 -7.16
CA ASN A 78 10.58 9.23 -7.06
C ASN A 78 9.16 8.70 -6.82
N TYR A 79 8.82 7.55 -7.43
CA TYR A 79 7.55 6.86 -7.14
C TYR A 79 7.52 6.31 -5.71
N LEU A 80 8.63 5.71 -5.23
CA LEU A 80 8.76 5.27 -3.84
C LEU A 80 8.60 6.45 -2.87
N MET A 81 9.28 7.57 -3.12
CA MET A 81 9.14 8.80 -2.32
C MET A 81 7.69 9.27 -2.27
N TRP A 82 7.02 9.34 -3.43
CA TRP A 82 5.61 9.71 -3.52
C TRP A 82 4.71 8.81 -2.68
N ARG A 83 4.89 7.48 -2.77
CA ARG A 83 4.13 6.52 -1.94
C ARG A 83 4.37 6.71 -0.44
N ILE A 84 5.63 6.90 -0.05
CA ILE A 84 6.02 7.16 1.34
C ILE A 84 5.31 8.41 1.85
N GLU A 85 5.32 9.50 1.08
CA GLU A 85 4.62 10.74 1.46
C GLU A 85 3.11 10.58 1.55
N LYS A 86 2.52 9.71 0.72
CA LYS A 86 1.10 9.33 0.82
C LYS A 86 0.81 8.33 1.93
N GLY A 87 1.81 7.80 2.63
CA GLY A 87 1.58 6.84 3.71
C GLY A 87 1.14 5.46 3.20
N VAL A 88 1.56 5.06 1.99
CA VAL A 88 1.13 3.81 1.35
C VAL A 88 2.29 2.83 1.26
N ALA A 89 2.19 1.75 2.04
CA ALA A 89 3.15 0.66 1.96
C ALA A 89 2.94 -0.22 0.71
N GLU A 90 4.04 -0.76 0.18
CA GLU A 90 4.04 -1.69 -0.95
C GLU A 90 5.11 -2.77 -0.78
N GLY A 91 4.76 -4.02 -1.12
CA GLY A 91 5.70 -5.13 -1.13
C GLY A 91 6.09 -5.67 0.25
N SER A 92 6.85 -6.76 0.25
CA SER A 92 7.19 -7.49 1.48
C SER A 92 8.28 -6.84 2.33
N ILE A 93 9.00 -5.86 1.77
CA ILE A 93 10.00 -5.07 2.50
C ILE A 93 9.27 -4.14 3.48
N GLU A 94 8.19 -3.51 3.03
CA GLU A 94 7.42 -2.55 3.82
C GLU A 94 6.30 -3.25 4.62
N ILE A 95 5.78 -4.39 4.14
CA ILE A 95 4.73 -5.19 4.77
C ILE A 95 5.26 -6.60 5.09
N PRO A 96 5.79 -6.83 6.31
CA PRO A 96 6.39 -8.11 6.70
C PRO A 96 5.40 -9.28 6.63
N LYS A 97 5.79 -10.36 5.95
CA LYS A 97 4.96 -11.57 5.79
C LYS A 97 4.77 -12.27 7.13
N GLY A 98 3.53 -12.62 7.47
CA GLY A 98 3.20 -13.38 8.68
C GLY A 98 3.16 -12.56 9.98
N GLU A 99 3.75 -11.36 9.99
CA GLU A 99 3.76 -10.47 11.17
C GLU A 99 2.87 -9.24 10.99
N ALA A 100 2.72 -8.75 9.76
CA ALA A 100 1.91 -7.57 9.47
C ALA A 100 0.42 -7.83 9.75
N MET A 101 -0.18 -6.96 10.56
CA MET A 101 -1.61 -6.98 10.82
C MET A 101 -2.32 -6.03 9.82
N PRO A 102 -3.12 -6.53 8.85
CA PRO A 102 -3.68 -5.74 7.74
C PRO A 102 -4.30 -4.37 8.11
N LEU A 103 -5.05 -4.31 9.20
CA LEU A 103 -5.68 -3.10 9.73
C LEU A 103 -4.67 -2.06 10.20
N GLU A 104 -3.52 -2.47 10.75
CA GLU A 104 -2.43 -1.56 11.14
C GLU A 104 -1.72 -0.99 9.90
N TYR A 105 -1.70 -1.72 8.78
CA TYR A 105 -1.17 -1.25 7.49
C TYR A 105 -2.22 -0.52 6.64
N ASN A 106 -3.33 -0.11 7.26
CA ASN A 106 -4.41 0.66 6.63
C ASN A 106 -5.08 -0.01 5.43
N LEU A 107 -4.99 -1.34 5.29
CA LEU A 107 -5.47 -2.06 4.12
C LEU A 107 -6.99 -1.95 3.89
N VAL A 108 -7.77 -1.65 4.93
CA VAL A 108 -9.21 -1.31 4.78
C VAL A 108 -9.39 0.02 4.05
N GLY A 109 -8.65 1.05 4.42
CA GLY A 109 -8.74 2.37 3.78
C GLY A 109 -8.09 2.44 2.40
N LEU A 110 -7.36 1.39 2.00
CA LEU A 110 -6.77 1.21 0.69
C LEU A 110 -7.54 0.20 -0.17
N ASN A 111 -8.82 -0.03 0.15
CA ASN A 111 -9.75 -0.90 -0.59
C ASN A 111 -9.30 -2.37 -0.74
N ALA A 112 -8.44 -2.88 0.16
CA ALA A 112 -7.89 -4.22 0.05
C ALA A 112 -8.70 -5.30 0.81
N ILE A 113 -9.67 -4.88 1.64
CA ILE A 113 -10.48 -5.78 2.46
C ILE A 113 -11.95 -5.42 2.27
N SER A 114 -12.76 -6.42 1.91
CA SER A 114 -14.22 -6.34 1.92
C SER A 114 -14.74 -7.17 3.08
N PHE A 115 -15.67 -6.59 3.85
CA PHE A 115 -16.36 -7.24 4.96
C PHE A 115 -17.67 -7.91 4.54
N ASP A 116 -18.13 -7.63 3.31
CA ASP A 116 -19.41 -8.11 2.78
C ASP A 116 -19.25 -9.26 1.76
N LYS A 117 -18.01 -9.69 1.49
CA LYS A 117 -17.72 -10.83 0.61
C LYS A 117 -17.80 -12.17 1.34
N GLY A 118 -17.75 -13.25 0.56
CA GLY A 118 -17.71 -14.62 1.08
C GLY A 118 -16.45 -14.95 1.89
N CYS A 119 -16.40 -16.18 2.39
CA CYS A 119 -15.37 -16.65 3.32
C CYS A 119 -13.95 -16.58 2.73
N TYR A 120 -13.00 -15.99 3.46
CA TYR A 120 -11.57 -16.01 3.12
C TYR A 120 -10.68 -16.31 4.34
N VAL A 121 -9.47 -16.81 4.09
CA VAL A 121 -8.53 -17.21 5.16
C VAL A 121 -8.19 -16.02 6.06
N GLY A 122 -8.36 -16.19 7.37
CA GLY A 122 -8.04 -15.20 8.39
C GLY A 122 -9.11 -14.13 8.60
N GLN A 123 -10.27 -14.23 7.94
CA GLN A 123 -11.35 -13.26 8.06
C GLN A 123 -11.83 -13.07 9.50
N GLU A 124 -11.87 -14.11 10.32
CA GLU A 124 -12.46 -14.06 11.67
C GLU A 124 -11.66 -13.12 12.57
N LEU A 125 -10.34 -13.14 12.44
CA LEU A 125 -9.45 -12.25 13.19
C LEU A 125 -9.58 -10.80 12.72
N ILE A 126 -9.62 -10.60 11.40
CA ILE A 126 -9.72 -9.27 10.79
C ILE A 126 -11.07 -8.63 11.13
N ALA A 127 -12.18 -9.34 10.89
CA ALA A 127 -13.52 -8.87 11.19
C ALA A 127 -13.72 -8.60 12.69
N ARG A 128 -13.23 -9.49 13.57
CA ARG A 128 -13.29 -9.27 15.02
C ARG A 128 -12.56 -7.99 15.43
N THR A 129 -11.36 -7.79 14.90
CA THR A 129 -10.57 -6.60 15.22
C THR A 129 -11.20 -5.34 14.64
N HIS A 130 -11.81 -5.41 13.47
CA HIS A 130 -12.51 -4.30 12.85
C HIS A 130 -13.77 -3.87 13.63
N HIS A 131 -14.62 -4.82 14.01
CA HIS A 131 -15.91 -4.49 14.64
C HIS A 131 -15.86 -4.31 16.15
N ARG A 132 -14.88 -4.92 16.83
CA ARG A 132 -14.80 -4.92 18.31
C ARG A 132 -13.44 -4.50 18.84
N GLY A 133 -12.42 -4.47 18.00
CA GLY A 133 -11.07 -4.14 18.39
C GLY A 133 -10.81 -2.63 18.28
N VAL A 134 -9.74 -2.20 18.94
CA VAL A 134 -9.21 -0.83 18.81
C VAL A 134 -7.87 -0.92 18.09
N ILE A 135 -7.75 -0.26 16.94
CA ILE A 135 -6.51 -0.21 16.18
C ILE A 135 -5.61 0.88 16.79
N ARG A 136 -4.69 0.46 17.67
CA ARG A 136 -3.81 1.40 18.41
C ARG A 136 -2.57 1.82 17.63
N LYS A 137 -2.12 1.00 16.69
CA LYS A 137 -0.97 1.27 15.84
C LYS A 137 -1.42 1.36 14.39
N ARG A 138 -0.90 2.33 13.66
CA ARG A 138 -1.05 2.41 12.20
C ARG A 138 0.27 2.79 11.55
N LEU A 139 0.42 2.37 10.31
CA LEU A 139 1.46 2.86 9.43
C LEU A 139 1.16 4.32 9.08
N VAL A 140 2.13 5.20 9.32
CA VAL A 140 2.04 6.64 9.07
C VAL A 140 3.29 7.16 8.35
N PRO A 141 3.15 8.19 7.49
CA PRO A 141 4.28 8.90 6.93
C PRO A 141 5.07 9.66 8.01
N LEU A 142 6.39 9.60 7.89
CA LEU A 142 7.36 10.24 8.76
C LEU A 142 8.19 11.26 7.98
N ARG A 143 8.58 12.34 8.65
CA ARG A 143 9.62 13.28 8.21
C ARG A 143 10.72 13.36 9.25
N PHE A 144 11.97 13.40 8.80
CA PHE A 144 13.15 13.51 9.66
C PHE A 144 13.69 14.94 9.60
N GLN A 145 13.81 15.56 10.77
CA GLN A 145 14.23 16.95 10.93
C GLN A 145 15.24 17.09 12.05
N ASP A 146 16.03 18.16 12.03
CA ASP A 146 16.83 18.57 13.18
C ASP A 146 15.99 19.35 14.21
N ASN A 147 16.65 19.81 15.26
CA ASN A 147 16.00 20.60 16.31
C ASN A 147 15.52 21.97 15.81
N ASP A 148 16.10 22.49 14.73
CA ASP A 148 15.71 23.75 14.09
C ASP A 148 14.61 23.55 13.03
N GLY A 149 14.15 22.31 12.82
CA GLY A 149 13.09 21.96 11.87
C GLY A 149 13.55 21.79 10.43
N LYS A 150 14.86 21.80 10.17
CA LYS A 150 15.43 21.55 8.84
C LYS A 150 15.46 20.06 8.56
N GLU A 151 15.13 19.69 7.32
CA GLU A 151 15.11 18.29 6.91
C GLU A 151 16.49 17.65 6.98
N ILE A 152 16.58 16.49 7.65
CA ILE A 152 17.79 15.68 7.72
C ILE A 152 17.72 14.62 6.63
N ILE A 153 18.72 14.63 5.75
CA ILE A 153 18.95 13.57 4.79
C ILE A 153 20.05 12.68 5.36
N ASN A 154 19.68 11.48 5.80
CA ASN A 154 20.62 10.49 6.33
C ASN A 154 20.22 9.08 5.90
N ARG A 155 21.15 8.13 6.04
CA ARG A 155 20.86 6.71 5.85
C ARG A 155 20.31 6.11 7.14
N PHE A 156 19.00 6.27 7.34
CA PHE A 156 18.30 5.62 8.43
C PHE A 156 18.15 4.11 8.18
N ILE A 157 18.08 3.32 9.25
CA ILE A 157 18.02 1.85 9.19
C ILE A 157 16.57 1.40 9.38
N PRO A 158 15.92 0.80 8.36
CA PRO A 158 14.62 0.16 8.53
C PRO A 158 14.61 -0.81 9.73
N GLY A 159 13.55 -0.73 10.53
CA GLY A 159 13.42 -1.47 11.80
C GLY A 159 13.90 -0.72 13.04
N SER A 160 14.52 0.47 12.91
CA SER A 160 14.88 1.28 14.07
C SER A 160 13.66 1.67 14.92
N GLU A 161 13.85 1.69 16.24
CA GLU A 161 12.80 2.08 17.17
C GLU A 161 12.57 3.59 17.15
N VAL A 162 11.30 3.98 17.10
CA VAL A 162 10.88 5.37 17.31
C VAL A 162 10.42 5.50 18.75
N VAL A 163 11.00 6.45 19.47
CA VAL A 163 10.76 6.69 20.89
C VAL A 163 10.27 8.11 21.13
N ASN A 164 9.45 8.29 22.16
CA ASN A 164 9.07 9.62 22.63
C ASN A 164 10.15 10.12 23.59
N THR A 165 10.87 11.18 23.25
CA THR A 165 12.00 11.70 24.03
C THR A 165 11.58 12.24 25.40
N GLY A 166 10.36 12.75 25.53
CA GLY A 166 9.84 13.25 26.80
C GLY A 166 9.49 12.16 27.80
N SER A 167 9.03 10.99 27.33
CA SER A 167 8.63 9.87 28.21
C SER A 167 9.60 8.68 28.20
N GLY A 168 10.54 8.64 27.25
CA GLY A 168 11.40 7.48 26.98
C GLY A 168 10.66 6.26 26.45
N LYS A 169 9.34 6.33 26.22
CA LYS A 169 8.53 5.18 25.81
C LYS A 169 8.65 4.91 24.31
N LYS A 170 8.67 3.64 23.94
CA LYS A 170 8.60 3.20 22.54
C LYS A 170 7.25 3.57 21.92
N ALA A 171 7.31 4.39 20.87
CA ALA A 171 6.16 4.78 20.05
C ALA A 171 5.91 3.77 18.92
N GLY A 172 6.95 3.15 18.37
CA GLY A 172 6.81 2.14 17.33
C GLY A 172 8.11 1.83 16.60
N LEU A 173 8.00 1.42 15.33
CA LEU A 173 9.14 1.09 14.46
C LEU A 173 9.06 1.91 13.17
N MET A 174 10.21 2.39 12.69
CA MET A 174 10.34 2.95 11.35
C MET A 174 10.51 1.79 10.35
N THR A 175 9.58 1.61 9.42
CA THR A 175 9.59 0.49 8.47
C THR A 175 10.39 0.81 7.21
N THR A 176 10.41 2.07 6.79
CA THR A 176 11.02 2.51 5.53
C THR A 176 11.59 3.90 5.72
N ALA A 177 12.72 4.18 5.08
CA ALA A 177 13.31 5.51 5.03
C ALA A 177 13.93 5.77 3.65
N LEU A 178 13.63 6.93 3.10
CA LEU A 178 14.21 7.45 1.86
C LEU A 178 14.48 8.95 2.05
N GLY A 179 15.76 9.32 2.09
CA GLY A 179 16.17 10.69 2.38
C GLY A 179 15.63 11.19 3.72
N CYS A 180 14.85 12.28 3.70
CA CYS A 180 14.22 12.88 4.88
C CYS A 180 12.76 12.40 5.11
N ARG A 181 12.31 11.37 4.39
CA ARG A 181 10.95 10.80 4.47
C ARG A 181 11.01 9.34 4.86
N GLY A 182 9.94 8.85 5.48
CA GLY A 182 9.83 7.43 5.83
C GLY A 182 8.42 6.99 6.14
N LEU A 183 8.28 5.72 6.46
CA LEU A 183 7.06 5.13 6.99
C LEU A 183 7.35 4.56 8.38
N GLY A 184 6.38 4.68 9.27
CA GLY A 184 6.48 4.18 10.64
C GLY A 184 5.21 3.50 11.08
N LEU A 185 5.35 2.30 11.64
CA LEU A 185 4.27 1.61 12.34
C LEU A 185 4.26 2.11 13.79
N LEU A 186 3.49 3.16 14.05
CA LEU A 186 3.51 3.88 15.32
C LEU A 186 2.17 3.79 16.06
N ARG A 187 2.24 3.87 17.39
CA ARG A 187 1.06 4.08 18.24
C ARG A 187 0.46 5.44 17.94
N LEU A 188 -0.82 5.47 17.57
CA LEU A 188 -1.51 6.67 17.11
C LEU A 188 -1.50 7.82 18.13
N VAL A 189 -1.65 7.48 19.42
CA VAL A 189 -1.60 8.46 20.53
C VAL A 189 -0.23 9.14 20.63
N GLU A 190 0.85 8.42 20.32
CA GLU A 190 2.21 8.96 20.33
C GLU A 190 2.58 9.64 19.00
N ALA A 191 1.95 9.24 17.90
CA ALA A 191 2.27 9.76 16.57
C ALA A 191 1.54 11.05 16.22
N LEU A 192 0.29 11.22 16.66
CA LEU A 192 -0.61 12.28 16.18
C LEU A 192 -1.01 13.30 17.26
N LYS A 193 -0.56 13.14 18.51
CA LYS A 193 -0.85 14.11 19.58
C LYS A 193 0.06 15.33 19.39
N GLY A 194 -0.53 16.53 19.40
CA GLY A 194 0.04 17.79 18.88
C GLY A 194 1.30 18.38 19.55
N SER A 195 2.13 17.57 20.23
CA SER A 195 3.45 17.98 20.72
C SER A 195 4.33 16.77 21.09
N THR A 196 4.32 15.70 20.31
CA THR A 196 5.16 14.52 20.57
C THR A 196 6.55 14.71 19.98
N ALA A 197 7.54 14.90 20.86
CA ALA A 197 8.94 14.88 20.49
C ALA A 197 9.36 13.42 20.27
N LEU A 198 9.20 12.94 19.03
CA LEU A 198 9.65 11.62 18.65
C LEU A 198 11.08 11.71 18.11
N SER A 199 11.90 10.69 18.39
CA SER A 199 13.23 10.52 17.79
C SER A 199 13.47 9.05 17.46
N ILE A 200 14.52 8.80 16.67
CA ILE A 200 15.04 7.45 16.49
C ILE A 200 15.88 7.10 17.73
N GLN A 201 15.69 5.90 18.28
CA GLN A 201 16.45 5.45 19.45
C GLN A 201 17.96 5.52 19.17
N GLY A 202 18.70 6.25 20.02
CA GLY A 202 20.14 6.48 19.86
C GLY A 202 20.52 7.61 18.90
N GLN A 203 19.55 8.31 18.30
CA GLN A 203 19.74 9.51 17.46
C GLN A 203 18.79 10.61 17.94
N GLU A 204 19.07 11.18 19.10
CA GLU A 204 18.23 12.21 19.74
C GLU A 204 18.27 13.55 19.02
N ASP A 205 19.29 13.77 18.19
CA ASP A 205 19.43 14.90 17.27
C ASP A 205 18.46 14.84 16.08
N VAL A 206 17.86 13.67 15.82
CA VAL A 206 16.90 13.45 14.74
C VAL A 206 15.48 13.47 15.30
N LYS A 207 14.78 14.57 15.05
CA LYS A 207 13.36 14.71 15.31
C LYS A 207 12.55 13.98 14.23
N VAL A 208 11.67 13.09 14.67
CA VAL A 208 10.73 12.37 13.82
C VAL A 208 9.37 13.06 13.90
N VAL A 209 8.86 13.51 12.77
CA VAL A 209 7.52 14.11 12.67
C VAL A 209 6.61 13.13 11.93
N ALA A 210 5.67 12.54 12.65
CA ALA A 210 4.63 11.72 12.05
C ALA A 210 3.46 12.60 11.58
N SER A 211 2.81 12.22 10.49
CA SER A 211 1.65 12.93 9.97
C SER A 211 0.52 11.98 9.60
N LYS A 212 -0.71 12.48 9.66
CA LYS A 212 -1.89 11.74 9.22
C LYS A 212 -2.05 11.92 7.71
N PRO A 213 -2.17 10.84 6.92
CA PRO A 213 -2.54 10.97 5.51
C PRO A 213 -3.92 11.61 5.32
N ASP A 214 -4.07 12.37 4.23
CA ASP A 214 -5.32 13.09 3.93
C ASP A 214 -6.47 12.16 3.56
N TRP A 215 -6.15 11.00 2.95
CA TRP A 215 -7.12 10.01 2.51
C TRP A 215 -7.69 9.13 3.63
N TRP A 216 -7.15 9.24 4.85
CA TRP A 216 -7.69 8.47 5.98
C TRP A 216 -9.16 8.81 6.22
N PRO A 217 -10.02 7.79 6.41
CA PRO A 217 -11.39 7.99 6.89
C PRO A 217 -11.44 8.86 8.15
N SER A 218 -12.45 9.74 8.23
CA SER A 218 -12.56 10.71 9.34
C SER A 218 -12.89 10.06 10.69
N ASP A 219 -13.55 8.91 10.65
CA ASP A 219 -13.94 8.09 11.80
C ASP A 219 -12.75 7.43 12.50
N TRP A 220 -11.65 7.15 11.79
CA TRP A 220 -10.44 6.53 12.37
C TRP A 220 -9.77 7.33 13.48
N LEU A 221 -10.08 8.63 13.61
CA LEU A 221 -9.58 9.49 14.68
C LEU A 221 -10.56 9.67 15.84
N GLN A 222 -11.84 9.37 15.66
CA GLN A 222 -12.84 9.52 16.72
C GLN A 222 -12.55 8.55 17.88
N ASP A 223 -12.06 7.35 17.56
CA ASP A 223 -11.61 6.36 18.53
C ASP A 223 -10.44 6.85 19.41
N LEU A 224 -9.59 7.76 18.90
CA LEU A 224 -8.47 8.34 19.66
C LEU A 224 -8.95 9.37 20.69
N GLN A 225 -9.98 10.15 20.35
CA GLN A 225 -10.56 11.14 21.25
C GLN A 225 -11.29 10.47 22.41
N GLN A 226 -12.04 9.39 22.14
CA GLN A 226 -12.66 8.59 23.19
C GLN A 226 -11.61 8.00 24.13
N TYR A 227 -10.50 7.47 23.61
CA TYR A 227 -9.45 6.88 24.44
C TYR A 227 -8.72 7.92 25.32
N THR A 228 -8.46 9.12 24.80
CA THR A 228 -7.78 10.18 25.58
C THR A 228 -8.65 10.71 26.73
N ALA A 229 -9.97 10.55 26.66
CA ALA A 229 -10.89 10.93 27.74
C ALA A 229 -10.92 9.92 28.90
N PHE A 230 -10.42 8.70 28.71
CA PHE A 230 -10.45 7.62 29.71
C PHE A 230 -9.06 7.17 30.22
N ALA A 231 -7.98 7.78 29.75
CA ALA A 231 -6.59 7.47 30.12
C ALA A 231 -5.95 8.60 30.93
#